data_AF-A0A655FNC7-F1
#
_entry.id   AF-A0A655FNC7-F1
#
_cell.length_a   1.000
_cell.length_b   1.000
_cell.length_c   1.000
_cell.angle_alpha   90.00
_cell.angle_beta   90.00
_cell.angle_gamma   90.00
#
_symmetry.space_group_name_H-M   'P 1'
#
loop_
_entity.id
_entity.type
_entity.pdbx_description
1 polymer ?
#
loop_
_entity_poly.entity_id
_entity_poly.type
_entity_poly.pdbx_seq_one_letter_code
_entity_poly.pdbx_strand_id
1 'polypeptide(L)'
;MAVTGNNPGAQTSESLWWVTDAGARFGVEDSKEARDALGLTLTPSLAPWVALRLLPQGPTLSRADALVEHDTLPMDMTPAELVVPK
;
A
#
# COMPACT_ATOMS: atom_id res chain seq x y z
N MET A 1 18.62 22.12 -8.38
CA MET A 1 17.18 21.84 -8.24
C MET A 1 16.82 20.91 -9.39
N ALA A 2 16.93 19.59 -9.20
CA ALA A 2 16.69 18.62 -10.27
C ALA A 2 15.20 18.27 -10.29
N VAL A 3 14.57 18.55 -11.44
CA VAL A 3 13.17 18.21 -11.70
C VAL A 3 13.08 16.74 -12.07
N THR A 4 12.88 15.88 -11.07
CA THR A 4 12.54 14.47 -11.28
C THR A 4 11.11 14.41 -11.83
N GLY A 5 10.94 13.98 -13.08
CA GLY A 5 9.58 13.74 -13.56
C GLY A 5 9.33 13.53 -15.05
N ASN A 6 10.36 13.57 -15.91
CA ASN A 6 10.16 13.23 -17.33
C ASN A 6 11.41 12.64 -18.01
N ASN A 7 12.23 11.85 -17.29
CA ASN A 7 13.36 11.16 -17.89
C ASN A 7 13.11 9.64 -17.86
N PRO A 8 13.03 8.95 -19.02
CA PRO A 8 12.84 7.50 -19.08
C PRO A 8 14.04 6.70 -18.50
N GLY A 9 15.14 7.38 -18.16
CA GLY A 9 16.28 6.81 -17.43
C GLY A 9 16.45 7.41 -16.04
N ALA A 10 15.38 7.67 -15.28
CA ALA A 10 15.50 8.12 -13.89
C ALA A 10 16.19 7.03 -13.05
N GLN A 11 17.46 7.28 -12.68
CA GLN A 11 18.34 6.37 -11.94
C GLN A 11 18.12 6.41 -10.43
N THR A 12 17.17 7.20 -9.93
CA THR A 12 16.90 7.33 -8.50
C THR A 12 15.67 6.50 -8.11
N SER A 13 15.91 5.33 -7.50
CA SER A 13 14.90 4.56 -6.76
C SER A 13 14.50 5.29 -5.48
N GLU A 14 13.93 6.50 -5.58
CA GLU A 14 13.50 7.25 -4.40
C GLU A 14 12.17 6.72 -3.84
N SER A 15 11.43 5.89 -4.59
CA SER A 15 10.15 5.34 -4.14
C SER A 15 9.81 4.03 -4.83
N LEU A 16 9.51 3.01 -4.04
CA LEU A 16 9.01 1.71 -4.51
C LEU A 16 7.48 1.75 -4.62
N TRP A 17 6.95 1.22 -5.71
CA TRP A 17 5.51 1.16 -5.96
C TRP A 17 5.09 -0.27 -6.25
N TRP A 18 4.03 -0.73 -5.60
CA TRP A 18 3.32 -1.95 -5.98
C TRP A 18 2.10 -1.59 -6.82
N VAL A 19 1.94 -2.27 -7.94
CA VAL A 19 0.78 -2.09 -8.84
C VAL A 19 -0.03 -3.36 -8.81
N THR A 20 -1.32 -3.24 -8.51
CA THR A 20 -2.25 -4.38 -8.50
C THR A 20 -2.70 -4.74 -9.92
N ASP A 21 -3.23 -5.96 -10.09
CA ASP A 21 -3.87 -6.38 -11.34
C ASP A 21 -5.05 -5.46 -11.73
N ALA A 22 -5.74 -4.88 -10.74
CA ALA A 22 -6.79 -3.88 -10.94
C ALA A 22 -6.27 -2.50 -11.40
N GLY A 23 -4.95 -2.31 -11.52
CA GLY A 23 -4.34 -1.07 -12.00
C GLY A 23 -4.26 0.05 -10.97
N ALA A 24 -4.31 -0.26 -9.67
CA ALA A 24 -4.06 0.73 -8.62
C ALA A 24 -2.59 0.70 -8.16
N ARG A 25 -2.04 1.86 -7.84
CA ARG A 25 -0.67 2.00 -7.33
C ARG A 25 -0.66 2.24 -5.83
N PHE A 26 0.23 1.55 -5.13
CA PHE A 26 0.43 1.66 -3.69
C PHE A 26 1.90 1.95 -3.44
N GLY A 27 2.19 2.94 -2.59
CA GLY A 27 3.57 3.19 -2.16
C GLY A 27 4.02 2.04 -1.26
N VAL A 28 5.25 1.59 -1.40
CA VAL A 28 5.84 0.56 -0.54
C VAL A 28 7.07 1.13 0.11
N GLU A 29 7.23 0.89 1.40
CA GLU A 29 8.46 1.24 2.11
C GLU A 29 9.67 0.49 1.51
N ASP A 30 10.79 1.19 1.28
CA ASP A 30 12.02 0.61 0.70
C ASP A 30 12.81 -0.22 1.74
N SER A 31 12.11 -1.04 2.51
CA SER A 31 12.68 -1.92 3.53
C SER A 31 12.61 -3.36 3.07
N LYS A 32 13.65 -4.16 3.35
CA LYS A 32 13.62 -5.60 3.06
C LYS A 32 12.46 -6.28 3.80
N GLU A 33 12.22 -5.92 5.05
CA GLU A 33 11.10 -6.46 5.83
C GLU A 33 9.73 -6.19 5.22
N ALA A 34 9.49 -4.97 4.71
CA ALA A 34 8.23 -4.62 4.07
C ALA A 34 7.99 -5.43 2.79
N ARG A 35 9.04 -5.62 1.98
CA ARG A 35 8.96 -6.46 0.77
C ARG A 35 8.71 -7.92 1.10
N ASP A 36 9.42 -8.46 2.10
CA ASP A 36 9.26 -9.85 2.54
C ASP A 36 7.86 -10.12 3.09
N ALA A 37 7.35 -9.21 3.94
CA ALA A 37 6.00 -9.29 4.49
C ALA A 37 4.89 -9.21 3.42
N LEU A 38 5.13 -8.49 2.32
CA LEU A 38 4.23 -8.41 1.16
C LEU A 38 4.45 -9.55 0.14
N GLY A 39 5.45 -10.43 0.34
CA GLY A 39 5.82 -11.46 -0.63
C GLY A 39 6.45 -10.93 -1.92
N LEU A 40 6.96 -9.68 -1.92
CA LEU A 40 7.62 -9.03 -3.05
C LEU A 40 9.09 -9.47 -3.14
N THR A 41 9.32 -10.73 -3.49
CA THR A 41 10.67 -11.33 -3.58
C THR A 41 11.39 -11.06 -4.90
N LEU A 42 10.68 -10.50 -5.88
CA LEU A 42 11.21 -10.18 -7.21
C LEU A 42 11.94 -8.83 -7.20
N THR A 43 13.00 -8.72 -8.00
CA THR A 43 13.69 -7.44 -8.21
C THR A 43 12.72 -6.43 -8.83
N PRO A 44 12.54 -5.24 -8.24
CA PRO A 44 11.62 -4.24 -8.77
C PRO A 44 12.08 -3.77 -10.16
N SER A 45 11.11 -3.66 -11.07
CA SER A 45 11.34 -3.15 -12.42
C SER A 45 11.25 -1.62 -12.46
N LEU A 46 12.09 -0.99 -13.27
CA LEU A 46 12.02 0.45 -13.51
C LEU A 46 10.78 0.77 -14.36
N ALA A 47 9.97 1.71 -13.86
CA ALA A 47 8.79 2.20 -14.56
C ALA A 47 8.86 3.72 -14.74
N PRO A 48 8.43 4.26 -15.90
CA PRO A 48 8.40 5.70 -16.11
C PRO A 48 7.31 6.35 -15.27
N TRP A 49 7.66 7.42 -14.57
CA TRP A 49 6.73 8.16 -13.70
C TRP A 49 5.47 8.66 -14.43
N VAL A 50 5.61 9.01 -15.72
CA VAL A 50 4.49 9.47 -16.57
C VAL A 50 3.37 8.43 -16.68
N ALA A 51 3.71 7.14 -16.63
CA ALA A 51 2.73 6.05 -16.62
C ALA A 51 2.14 5.84 -15.22
N LEU A 52 2.99 5.81 -14.18
CA LEU A 52 2.55 5.58 -12.81
C LEU A 52 1.55 6.63 -12.32
N ARG A 53 1.74 7.91 -12.65
CA ARG A 53 0.83 8.98 -12.22
C ARG A 53 -0.60 8.86 -12.76
N LEU A 54 -0.82 8.05 -13.81
CA LEU A 54 -2.14 7.82 -14.40
C LEU A 54 -2.95 6.80 -13.59
N LEU A 55 -2.28 5.98 -12.78
CA LEU A 55 -2.91 4.97 -11.95
C LEU A 55 -3.50 5.60 -10.68
N PRO A 56 -4.72 5.18 -10.27
CA PRO A 56 -5.30 5.60 -9.01
C PRO A 56 -4.38 5.24 -7.85
N GLN A 57 -4.20 6.17 -6.91
CA GLN A 57 -3.32 6.03 -5.75
C GLN A 57 -4.09 5.44 -4.56
N GLY A 58 -3.60 4.30 -4.06
CA GLY A 58 -4.03 3.68 -2.82
C GLY A 58 -3.20 4.13 -1.61
N PRO A 59 -3.53 3.62 -0.41
CA PRO A 59 -2.74 3.82 0.81
C PRO A 59 -1.30 3.32 0.66
N THR A 60 -0.41 3.82 1.51
CA THR A 60 0.95 3.31 1.60
C THR A 60 0.95 1.97 2.32
N LEU A 61 1.69 0.99 1.79
CA LEU A 61 1.91 -0.30 2.41
C LEU A 61 3.14 -0.20 3.31
N SER A 62 2.90 0.08 4.58
CA SER A 62 3.90 0.18 5.63
C SER A 62 3.46 -0.60 6.87
N ARG A 63 4.42 -1.04 7.67
CA ARG A 63 4.14 -1.76 8.92
C ARG A 63 3.34 -0.91 9.90
N ALA A 64 3.60 0.40 9.96
CA ALA A 64 2.89 1.32 10.83
C ALA A 64 1.38 1.41 10.49
N ASP A 65 1.04 1.49 9.20
CA ASP A 65 -0.35 1.46 8.73
C ASP A 65 -1.01 0.09 8.95
N ALA A 66 -0.25 -1.01 8.84
CA ALA A 66 -0.77 -2.37 9.10
C ALA A 66 -1.06 -2.63 10.59
N LEU A 67 -0.46 -1.86 11.50
CA LEU A 67 -0.74 -1.92 12.94
C LEU A 67 -2.03 -1.17 13.33
N VAL A 68 -2.77 -0.62 12.35
CA VAL A 68 -4.09 -0.07 12.59
C VAL A 68 -5.07 -1.21 12.80
N GLU A 69 -5.64 -1.27 14.00
CA GLU A 69 -6.69 -2.22 14.35
C GLU A 69 -7.94 -1.90 13.53
N HIS A 70 -8.18 -2.67 12.47
CA HIS A 70 -9.44 -2.65 11.75
C HIS A 70 -10.42 -3.56 12.48
N ASP A 71 -11.19 -2.98 13.40
CA ASP A 71 -12.38 -3.65 13.94
C ASP A 71 -13.35 -3.88 12.78
N THR A 72 -13.47 -5.14 12.38
CA THR A 72 -14.38 -5.59 11.31
C THR A 72 -15.65 -6.18 11.90
N LEU A 73 -16.06 -5.75 13.11
CA LEU A 73 -17.40 -6.06 13.59
C LEU A 73 -18.43 -5.46 12.62
N PRO A 74 -19.23 -6.29 11.91
CA PRO A 74 -20.43 -5.77 11.29
C PRO A 74 -21.28 -5.13 12.39
N MET A 75 -21.89 -3.99 12.09
CA MET A 75 -22.87 -3.37 12.99
C MET A 75 -23.97 -4.41 13.19
N ASP A 76 -24.00 -5.07 14.35
CA ASP A 76 -25.11 -5.96 14.68
C ASP A 76 -26.34 -5.09 14.86
N MET A 77 -27.21 -5.10 13.85
CA MET A 77 -28.48 -4.35 13.86
C MET A 77 -29.52 -5.03 14.76
N THR A 78 -29.16 -6.14 15.41
CA THR A 78 -30.00 -6.93 16.31
C THR A 78 -29.26 -7.30 17.61
N PRO A 79 -28.86 -6.32 18.45
CA PRO A 79 -28.26 -6.63 19.74
C PRO A 79 -29.29 -7.38 20.61
N ALA A 80 -28.98 -8.62 20.98
CA ALA A 80 -29.77 -9.37 21.95
C ALA A 80 -29.62 -8.75 23.35
N GLU A 81 -30.74 -8.66 24.09
CA GLU A 81 -30.77 -8.07 25.44
C GLU A 81 -29.82 -8.81 26.40
N LEU A 82 -28.93 -8.06 27.06
CA LEU A 82 -28.03 -8.59 28.09
C LEU A 82 -28.86 -9.14 29.25
N VAL A 83 -29.01 -10.47 29.32
CA VAL A 83 -29.51 -11.11 30.53
C VAL A 83 -28.41 -11.04 31.59
N VAL A 84 -28.60 -10.14 32.55
CA VAL A 84 -27.80 -10.08 33.78
C VAL A 84 -28.20 -11.26 34.66
N PRO A 85 -27.29 -12.21 34.97
CA PRO A 85 -27.60 -13.29 35.89
C PRO A 85 -27.77 -12.74 37.32
N LYS A 86 -28.80 -13.24 38.01
CA LYS A 86 -29.14 -12.91 39.40
C LYS A 86 -28.30 -13.67 40.41
#